data_AF-A0A1M5PMJ6-F1
#
_entry.id   AF-A0A1M5PMJ6-F1
#
_cell.length_a   1.000
_cell.length_b   1.000
_cell.length_c   1.000
_cell.angle_alpha   90.00
_cell.angle_beta   90.00
_cell.angle_gamma   90.00
#
_symmetry.space_group_name_H-M   'P 1'
#
loop_
_entity.id
_entity.type
_entity.pdbx_description
1 polymer ?
#
loop_
_entity_poly.entity_id
_entity_poly.type
_entity_poly.pdbx_seq_one_letter_code
_entity_poly.pdbx_strand_id
1 'polypeptide(L)'
;MSIPVATYRCTACDLSHWDSGTWGYRYYLCGVLKVPMRVAMGWCHACSNLGVVEVLPDAEGELERQGMLEALQAELGEVLGAIPPRKRWWPFPAKKSIKQTNLEYSVKSAAEALAEYRQTRKALSERVSRARCLRCGSEDCLSLPPHQANYFDPESLPELVGFEHPGCGGQLTITCDGTRLNVLLTDKAYDLEGSLVADVAPKC
;
A
#
# COMPACT_ATOMS: atom_id res chain seq x y z
N MET A 1 10.30 -16.46 -4.89
CA MET A 1 9.38 -16.08 -5.99
C MET A 1 10.05 -14.95 -6.77
N SER A 2 9.93 -14.90 -8.11
CA SER A 2 10.53 -13.82 -8.93
C SER A 2 9.52 -12.69 -9.16
N ILE A 3 9.71 -11.55 -8.50
CA ILE A 3 8.79 -10.41 -8.47
C ILE A 3 9.44 -9.22 -9.20
N PRO A 4 8.75 -8.54 -10.14
CA PRO A 4 9.27 -7.33 -10.78
C PRO A 4 9.43 -6.19 -9.77
N VAL A 5 10.49 -5.38 -9.92
CA VAL A 5 10.72 -4.17 -9.09
C VAL A 5 10.50 -2.90 -9.88
N ALA A 6 10.07 -1.86 -9.18
CA ALA A 6 10.16 -0.50 -9.67
C ALA A 6 11.48 0.13 -9.20
N THR A 7 12.12 0.83 -10.12
CA THR A 7 13.36 1.56 -9.87
C THR A 7 13.07 3.06 -9.83
N TYR A 8 13.41 3.69 -8.71
CA TYR A 8 13.40 5.15 -8.56
C TYR A 8 14.76 5.70 -8.95
N ARG A 9 14.78 6.78 -9.72
CA ARG A 9 16.00 7.48 -10.11
C ARG A 9 15.86 8.98 -9.95
N CYS A 10 16.97 9.69 -9.83
CA CYS A 10 16.98 11.15 -9.91
C CYS A 10 17.43 11.60 -11.30
N THR A 11 16.84 12.68 -11.82
CA THR A 11 17.24 13.25 -13.12
C THR A 11 18.56 14.03 -13.09
N ALA A 12 19.10 14.34 -11.91
CA ALA A 12 20.27 15.22 -11.76
C ALA A 12 21.45 14.60 -10.97
N CYS A 13 21.32 13.38 -10.45
CA CYS A 13 22.43 12.65 -9.82
C CYS A 13 22.23 11.13 -9.96
N ASP A 14 23.24 10.35 -9.55
CA ASP A 14 23.27 8.88 -9.68
C ASP A 14 22.42 8.14 -8.62
N LEU A 15 21.47 8.82 -7.98
CA LEU A 15 20.55 8.17 -7.04
C LEU A 15 19.71 7.12 -7.78
N SER A 16 19.74 5.89 -7.26
CA SER A 16 18.95 4.77 -7.74
C SER A 16 18.51 3.92 -6.55
N HIS A 17 17.23 3.58 -6.47
CA HIS A 17 16.67 2.76 -5.39
C HIS A 17 15.53 1.88 -5.87
N TRP A 18 15.37 0.69 -5.29
CA TRP A 18 14.26 -0.21 -5.62
C TRP A 18 13.14 -0.09 -4.61
N ASP A 19 11.90 -0.31 -5.07
CA ASP A 19 10.71 -0.35 -4.22
C ASP A 19 10.64 -1.60 -3.33
N SER A 20 11.53 -2.58 -3.53
CA SER A 20 11.49 -3.89 -2.85
C SER A 20 11.51 -3.82 -1.34
N GLY A 21 12.01 -2.72 -0.77
CA GLY A 21 11.91 -2.43 0.66
C GLY A 21 10.47 -2.32 1.16
N THR A 22 9.51 -1.94 0.31
CA THR A 22 8.08 -1.81 0.67
C THR A 22 7.37 -3.17 0.73
N TRP A 23 7.97 -4.22 0.16
CA TRP A 23 7.36 -5.54 0.08
C TRP A 23 7.34 -6.25 1.43
N GLY A 24 6.45 -7.22 1.58
CA GLY A 24 6.25 -8.00 2.80
C GLY A 24 5.21 -7.41 3.74
N TYR A 25 4.79 -8.20 4.72
CA TYR A 25 3.75 -7.81 5.66
C TYR A 25 4.36 -7.09 6.86
N ARG A 26 3.77 -5.94 7.20
CA ARG A 26 4.16 -5.15 8.38
C ARG A 26 2.92 -4.91 9.21
N TYR A 27 3.06 -5.00 10.53
CA TYR A 27 1.95 -4.81 11.44
C TYR A 27 2.40 -4.14 12.73
N TYR A 28 1.52 -3.34 13.29
CA TYR A 28 1.60 -2.91 14.67
C TYR A 28 1.07 -4.00 15.59
N LEU A 29 1.70 -4.16 16.75
CA LEU A 29 1.22 -5.01 17.84
C LEU A 29 0.41 -4.19 18.84
N CYS A 30 -0.88 -4.51 18.95
CA CYS A 30 -1.78 -3.94 19.94
C CYS A 30 -2.24 -5.08 20.88
N GLY A 31 -1.42 -5.37 21.90
CA GLY A 31 -1.59 -6.57 22.72
C GLY A 31 -1.43 -7.84 21.89
N VAL A 32 -2.50 -8.64 21.76
CA VAL A 32 -2.53 -9.86 20.93
C VAL A 32 -2.96 -9.60 19.48
N LEU A 33 -3.41 -8.38 19.17
CA LEU A 33 -3.90 -8.03 17.85
C LEU A 33 -2.76 -7.56 16.95
N LYS A 34 -2.73 -8.07 15.72
CA LYS A 34 -1.90 -7.56 14.63
C LYS A 34 -2.73 -6.62 13.79
N VAL A 35 -2.25 -5.39 13.64
CA VAL A 35 -2.96 -4.34 12.90
C VAL A 35 -2.09 -3.91 11.72
N PRO A 36 -2.59 -3.93 10.47
CA PRO A 36 -1.76 -3.66 9.30
C PRO A 36 -1.06 -2.29 9.36
N MET A 37 0.25 -2.30 9.11
CA MET A 37 1.06 -1.10 8.97
C MET A 37 1.18 -0.74 7.49
N ARG A 38 0.75 0.47 7.13
CA ARG A 38 0.94 1.01 5.80
C ARG A 38 2.33 1.62 5.70
N VAL A 39 2.95 1.43 4.54
CA VAL A 39 4.26 1.99 4.21
C VAL A 39 4.24 2.52 2.79
N ALA A 40 5.14 3.44 2.51
CA ALA A 40 5.40 3.95 1.18
C ALA A 40 6.91 4.11 0.98
N MET A 41 7.30 4.32 -0.28
CA MET A 41 8.59 4.92 -0.55
C MET A 41 8.60 6.38 -0.08
N GLY A 42 9.73 6.80 0.47
CA GLY A 42 9.90 8.14 1.02
C GLY A 42 11.35 8.53 1.11
N TRP A 43 11.58 9.82 1.31
CA TRP A 43 12.89 10.38 1.61
C TRP A 43 13.09 10.45 3.12
N CYS A 44 14.23 9.98 3.62
CA CYS A 44 14.63 10.17 5.01
C CYS A 44 15.85 11.07 5.07
N HIS A 45 15.73 12.22 5.75
CA HIS A 45 16.82 13.19 5.86
C HIS A 45 18.00 12.65 6.68
N ALA A 46 17.73 11.92 7.76
CA ALA A 46 18.77 11.28 8.56
C ALA A 46 19.55 10.21 7.78
N CYS A 47 18.89 9.45 6.89
CA CYS A 47 19.59 8.52 5.99
C CYS A 47 20.21 9.21 4.78
N SER A 48 19.77 10.44 4.47
CA SER A 48 20.05 11.15 3.21
C SER A 48 19.82 10.26 1.98
N ASN A 49 18.72 9.50 2.00
CA ASN A 49 18.41 8.53 0.95
C ASN A 49 16.90 8.22 0.89
N LEU A 50 16.49 7.64 -0.24
CA LEU A 50 15.20 6.97 -0.33
C LEU A 50 15.18 5.72 0.56
N GLY A 51 14.00 5.44 1.09
CA GLY A 51 13.74 4.25 1.87
C GLY A 51 12.26 4.08 2.15
N VAL A 52 11.97 3.09 2.99
CA VAL A 52 10.60 2.77 3.38
C VAL A 52 10.23 3.64 4.56
N VAL A 53 9.16 4.40 4.39
CA VAL A 53 8.60 5.25 5.44
C VAL A 53 7.23 4.74 5.81
N GLU A 54 6.92 4.85 7.09
CA GLU A 54 5.59 4.62 7.62
C GLU A 54 4.57 5.62 7.04
N VAL A 55 3.34 5.15 6.82
CA VAL A 55 2.21 6.00 6.45
C VAL A 55 1.13 5.85 7.51
N LEU A 56 0.98 6.88 8.35
CA LEU A 56 -0.03 6.88 9.40
C LEU A 56 -1.43 7.05 8.81
N PRO A 57 -2.46 6.40 9.40
CA PRO A 57 -3.83 6.62 9.00
C PRO A 57 -4.34 7.99 9.48
N ASP A 58 -5.12 8.67 8.66
CA ASP A 58 -5.67 9.98 8.89
C ASP A 58 -7.15 10.04 8.47
N ALA A 59 -7.78 11.21 8.67
CA ALA A 59 -9.19 11.40 8.33
C ALA A 59 -9.41 11.41 6.82
N GLU A 60 -8.47 11.97 6.05
CA GLU A 60 -8.56 12.09 4.60
C GLU A 60 -8.51 10.70 3.93
N GLY A 61 -7.56 9.86 4.32
CA GLY A 61 -7.45 8.50 3.81
C GLY A 61 -8.59 7.59 4.26
N GLU A 62 -9.26 7.87 5.37
CA GLU A 62 -10.51 7.19 5.74
C GLU A 62 -11.66 7.60 4.81
N LEU A 63 -11.80 8.90 4.54
CA LEU A 63 -12.82 9.45 3.66
C LEU A 63 -12.67 8.93 2.22
N GLU A 64 -11.44 8.87 1.71
CA GLU A 64 -11.13 8.32 0.38
C GLU A 64 -11.61 6.86 0.26
N ARG A 65 -11.33 6.03 1.26
CA ARG A 65 -11.76 4.62 1.29
C ARG A 65 -13.27 4.48 1.41
N GLN A 66 -13.90 5.32 2.22
CA GLN A 66 -15.36 5.37 2.34
C GLN A 66 -16.00 5.73 0.99
N GLY A 67 -15.48 6.74 0.30
CA GLY A 67 -15.95 7.13 -1.04
C GLY A 67 -15.76 6.01 -2.07
N MET A 68 -14.64 5.29 -2.03
CA MET A 68 -14.41 4.12 -2.88
C MET A 68 -15.43 3.01 -2.64
N LEU A 69 -15.73 2.71 -1.37
CA LEU A 69 -16.74 1.71 -1.01
C LEU A 69 -18.13 2.13 -1.52
N GLU A 70 -18.50 3.38 -1.33
CA GLU A 70 -19.79 3.93 -1.80
C GLU A 70 -19.91 3.88 -3.32
N ALA A 71 -18.84 4.23 -4.05
CA ALA A 71 -18.81 4.14 -5.51
C ALA A 71 -19.01 2.69 -5.99
N LEU A 72 -18.33 1.72 -5.38
CA LEU A 72 -18.49 0.30 -5.70
C LEU A 72 -19.90 -0.23 -5.37
N GLN A 73 -20.48 0.22 -4.25
CA GLN A 73 -21.85 -0.13 -3.88
C GLN A 73 -22.87 0.45 -4.84
N ALA A 74 -22.68 1.70 -5.29
CA ALA A 74 -23.50 2.33 -6.31
C ALA A 74 -23.44 1.57 -7.64
N GLU A 75 -22.23 1.24 -8.12
CA GLU A 75 -22.06 0.46 -9.37
C GLU A 75 -22.73 -0.93 -9.26
N LEU A 76 -22.57 -1.61 -8.12
CA LEU A 76 -23.24 -2.89 -7.89
C LEU A 76 -24.77 -2.74 -7.94
N GLY A 77 -25.32 -1.68 -7.34
CA GLY A 77 -26.74 -1.35 -7.41
C GLY A 77 -27.23 -1.16 -8.84
N GLU A 78 -26.49 -0.39 -9.65
CA GLU A 78 -26.81 -0.19 -11.08
C GLU A 78 -26.78 -1.50 -11.86
N VAL A 79 -25.76 -2.34 -11.66
CA VAL A 79 -25.62 -3.63 -12.34
C VAL A 79 -26.73 -4.60 -11.96
N LEU A 80 -27.13 -4.62 -10.68
CA LEU A 80 -28.26 -5.44 -10.21
C LEU A 80 -29.59 -4.96 -10.78
N GLY A 81 -29.78 -3.64 -10.94
CA GLY A 81 -30.95 -3.05 -11.56
C GLY A 81 -31.06 -3.34 -13.06
N ALA A 82 -29.96 -3.24 -13.80
CA ALA A 82 -29.93 -3.47 -15.25
C ALA A 82 -29.95 -4.96 -15.64
N ILE A 83 -29.29 -5.81 -14.86
CA ILE A 83 -29.12 -7.23 -15.16
C ILE A 83 -29.53 -8.03 -13.91
N PRO A 84 -30.82 -8.15 -13.58
CA PRO A 84 -31.21 -8.92 -12.40
C PRO A 84 -30.74 -10.37 -12.56
N PRO A 85 -30.29 -11.02 -11.46
CA PRO A 85 -29.88 -12.42 -11.53
C PRO A 85 -31.03 -13.27 -12.08
N ARG A 86 -30.72 -14.19 -13.01
CA ARG A 86 -31.75 -15.04 -13.62
C ARG A 86 -32.52 -15.75 -12.52
N LYS A 87 -33.86 -15.64 -12.54
CA LYS A 87 -34.73 -16.21 -11.50
C LYS A 87 -34.41 -17.69 -11.32
N ARG A 88 -34.34 -18.10 -10.05
CA ARG A 88 -34.18 -19.49 -9.65
C ARG A 88 -35.33 -20.30 -10.24
N TRP A 89 -35.02 -21.28 -11.08
CA TRP A 89 -36.00 -22.25 -11.56
C TRP A 89 -35.55 -23.62 -11.08
N TRP A 90 -36.31 -24.22 -10.16
CA TRP A 90 -35.95 -25.50 -9.55
C TRP A 90 -35.62 -26.54 -10.63
N PRO A 91 -34.43 -27.21 -10.58
CA PRO A 91 -33.45 -27.24 -9.49
C PRO A 91 -32.30 -26.21 -9.57
N PHE A 92 -32.28 -25.33 -10.58
CA PHE A 92 -31.14 -24.45 -10.87
C PHE A 92 -31.15 -23.16 -10.04
N PRO A 93 -30.04 -22.86 -9.33
CA PRO A 93 -29.90 -21.61 -8.59
C PRO A 93 -29.89 -20.40 -9.53
N ALA A 94 -30.23 -19.23 -8.96
CA ALA A 94 -30.06 -17.98 -9.68
C ALA A 94 -28.58 -17.77 -10.01
N LYS A 95 -28.27 -17.62 -11.30
CA LYS A 95 -26.88 -17.46 -11.77
C LYS A 95 -26.55 -15.98 -11.87
N LYS A 96 -25.59 -15.54 -11.05
CA LYS A 96 -25.01 -14.20 -11.14
C LYS A 96 -24.13 -14.07 -12.37
N SER A 97 -24.04 -12.88 -12.94
CA SER A 97 -23.05 -12.58 -13.97
C SER A 97 -21.65 -12.52 -13.36
N ILE A 98 -20.61 -12.70 -14.19
CA ILE A 98 -19.22 -12.52 -13.72
C ILE A 98 -19.03 -11.11 -13.17
N LYS A 99 -19.62 -10.09 -13.82
CA LYS A 99 -19.57 -8.70 -13.36
C LYS A 99 -20.15 -8.53 -11.95
N GLN A 100 -21.29 -9.15 -11.66
CA GLN A 100 -21.90 -9.12 -10.33
C GLN A 100 -21.01 -9.76 -9.27
N THR A 101 -20.52 -10.97 -9.54
CA THR A 101 -19.63 -11.67 -8.60
C THR A 101 -18.36 -10.86 -8.32
N ASN A 102 -17.77 -10.26 -9.36
CA ASN A 102 -16.58 -9.42 -9.21
C ASN A 102 -16.87 -8.16 -8.40
N LEU A 103 -17.99 -7.47 -8.65
CA LEU A 103 -18.37 -6.27 -7.90
C LEU A 103 -18.70 -6.59 -6.43
N GLU A 104 -19.41 -7.68 -6.16
CA GLU A 104 -19.67 -8.13 -4.78
C GLU A 104 -18.37 -8.41 -4.02
N TYR A 105 -17.41 -9.06 -4.69
CA TYR A 105 -16.08 -9.26 -4.13
C TYR A 105 -15.36 -7.93 -3.87
N SER A 106 -15.37 -7.00 -4.82
CA SER A 106 -14.77 -5.67 -4.66
C SER A 106 -15.40 -4.87 -3.52
N VAL A 107 -16.73 -4.87 -3.40
CA VAL A 107 -17.44 -4.22 -2.28
C VAL A 107 -17.04 -4.84 -0.94
N LYS A 108 -17.02 -6.18 -0.85
CA LYS A 108 -16.61 -6.88 0.36
C LYS A 108 -15.16 -6.52 0.76
N SER A 109 -14.23 -6.60 -0.21
CA SER A 109 -12.82 -6.28 -0.01
C SER A 109 -12.62 -4.83 0.42
N ALA A 110 -13.31 -3.87 -0.21
CA ALA A 110 -13.26 -2.46 0.16
C ALA A 110 -13.82 -2.21 1.57
N ALA A 111 -14.89 -2.90 1.97
CA ALA A 111 -15.44 -2.79 3.32
C ALA A 111 -14.49 -3.35 4.38
N GLU A 112 -13.84 -4.49 4.12
CA GLU A 112 -12.80 -5.07 4.98
C GLU A 112 -11.60 -4.11 5.10
N ALA A 113 -11.11 -3.56 3.98
CA ALA A 113 -9.99 -2.62 3.97
C ALA A 113 -10.30 -1.32 4.74
N LEU A 114 -11.53 -0.81 4.65
CA LEU A 114 -11.95 0.36 5.44
C LEU A 114 -12.06 0.04 6.93
N ALA A 115 -12.56 -1.14 7.29
CA ALA A 115 -12.64 -1.59 8.68
C ALA A 115 -11.24 -1.74 9.29
N GLU A 116 -10.30 -2.36 8.58
CA GLU A 116 -8.89 -2.45 9.00
C GLU A 116 -8.28 -1.06 9.17
N TYR A 117 -8.50 -0.15 8.22
CA TYR A 117 -8.00 1.22 8.30
C TYR A 117 -8.49 1.97 9.54
N ARG A 118 -9.80 1.88 9.82
CA ARG A 118 -10.42 2.44 11.03
C ARG A 118 -9.84 1.83 12.30
N GLN A 119 -9.60 0.52 12.30
CA GLN A 119 -8.98 -0.17 13.42
C GLN A 119 -7.54 0.30 13.66
N THR A 120 -6.74 0.46 12.61
CA THR A 120 -5.38 1.04 12.70
C THR A 120 -5.42 2.46 13.24
N ARG A 121 -6.30 3.30 12.72
CA ARG A 121 -6.45 4.68 13.19
C ARG A 121 -6.81 4.76 14.66
N LYS A 122 -7.71 3.89 15.12
CA LYS A 122 -8.07 3.77 16.54
C LYS A 122 -6.90 3.26 17.39
N ALA A 123 -6.16 2.25 16.92
CA ALA A 123 -5.02 1.70 17.66
C ALA A 123 -3.89 2.72 17.85
N LEU A 124 -3.75 3.65 16.90
CA LEU A 124 -2.73 4.69 16.91
C LEU A 124 -3.24 6.05 17.42
N SER A 125 -4.45 6.14 17.98
CA SER A 125 -5.05 7.44 18.35
C SER A 125 -4.31 8.15 19.47
N GLU A 126 -3.61 7.40 20.33
CA GLU A 126 -2.82 7.92 21.45
C GLU A 126 -1.34 8.08 21.11
N ARG A 127 -0.93 7.68 19.91
CA ARG A 127 0.46 7.76 19.47
C ARG A 127 0.92 9.21 19.43
N VAL A 128 2.10 9.46 19.95
CA VAL A 128 2.71 10.81 19.96
C VAL A 128 3.71 10.99 18.82
N SER A 129 4.43 9.92 18.45
CA SER A 129 5.45 10.04 17.40
C SER A 129 4.85 10.30 16.02
N ARG A 130 5.63 10.96 15.16
CA ARG A 130 5.33 11.04 13.74
C ARG A 130 5.68 9.73 13.04
N ALA A 131 5.36 9.66 11.75
CA ALA A 131 5.77 8.58 10.86
C ALA A 131 7.30 8.40 10.89
N ARG A 132 7.76 7.16 10.94
CA ARG A 132 9.19 6.81 11.01
C ARG A 132 9.73 6.23 9.71
N CYS A 133 11.02 6.46 9.49
CA CYS A 133 11.82 5.68 8.56
C CYS A 133 12.04 4.26 9.12
N LEU A 134 11.65 3.23 8.37
CA LEU A 134 11.75 1.84 8.84
C LEU A 134 13.18 1.27 8.79
N ARG A 135 14.15 2.07 8.37
CA ARG A 135 15.57 1.71 8.39
C ARG A 135 16.28 2.24 9.63
N CYS A 136 16.08 3.52 9.98
CA CYS A 136 16.82 4.19 11.05
C CYS A 136 15.95 4.65 12.23
N GLY A 137 14.63 4.56 12.12
CA GLY A 137 13.69 5.01 13.15
C GLY A 137 13.48 6.53 13.23
N SER A 138 14.17 7.33 12.41
CA SER A 138 14.00 8.79 12.38
C SER A 138 12.58 9.18 11.98
N GLU A 139 12.05 10.22 12.63
CA GLU A 139 10.77 10.88 12.30
C GLU A 139 10.92 11.96 11.22
N ASP A 140 12.17 12.30 10.87
CA ASP A 140 12.49 13.27 9.83
C ASP A 140 12.51 12.60 8.45
N CYS A 141 11.31 12.24 8.00
CA CYS A 141 11.08 11.62 6.71
C CYS A 141 9.77 12.10 6.05
N LEU A 142 9.75 12.05 4.73
CA LEU A 142 8.65 12.47 3.87
C LEU A 142 8.25 11.29 2.99
N SER A 143 6.98 10.92 2.98
CA SER A 143 6.44 10.00 1.97
C SER A 143 6.44 10.65 0.61
N LEU A 144 6.80 9.88 -0.43
CA LEU A 144 6.57 10.32 -1.79
C LEU A 144 5.06 10.49 -2.04
N PRO A 145 4.65 11.43 -2.90
CA PRO A 145 3.25 11.54 -3.30
C PRO A 145 2.77 10.23 -3.94
N PRO A 146 1.44 9.94 -3.94
CA PRO A 146 0.90 8.74 -4.57
C PRO A 146 1.32 8.65 -6.04
N HIS A 147 1.83 7.49 -6.44
CA HIS A 147 2.24 7.16 -7.80
C HIS A 147 2.03 5.67 -8.05
N GLN A 148 2.01 5.25 -9.31
CA GLN A 148 1.86 3.85 -9.69
C GLN A 148 2.98 3.45 -10.63
N ALA A 149 3.51 2.24 -10.43
CA ALA A 149 4.45 1.64 -11.35
C ALA A 149 3.71 0.60 -12.21
N ASN A 150 3.93 0.64 -13.51
CA ASN A 150 3.40 -0.39 -14.40
C ASN A 150 4.34 -1.60 -14.44
N TYR A 151 4.23 -2.49 -13.45
CA TYR A 151 5.06 -3.69 -13.32
C TYR A 151 4.94 -4.70 -14.48
N PHE A 152 3.95 -4.54 -15.35
CA PHE A 152 3.68 -5.44 -16.47
C PHE A 152 4.13 -4.90 -17.82
N ASP A 153 4.63 -3.66 -17.87
CA ASP A 153 5.14 -3.04 -19.07
C ASP A 153 6.67 -2.92 -19.01
N PRO A 154 7.41 -3.85 -19.66
CA PRO A 154 8.87 -3.85 -19.66
C PRO A 154 9.48 -2.70 -20.47
N GLU A 155 8.69 -2.01 -21.29
CA GLU A 155 9.12 -0.86 -22.09
C GLU A 155 8.66 0.48 -21.49
N SER A 156 8.22 0.46 -20.22
CA SER A 156 7.76 1.66 -19.53
C SER A 156 8.83 2.75 -19.49
N LEU A 157 8.48 3.92 -20.02
CA LEU A 157 9.32 5.11 -19.93
C LEU A 157 9.35 5.64 -18.49
N PRO A 158 10.42 6.34 -18.08
CA PRO A 158 10.46 7.03 -16.80
C PRO A 158 9.31 8.02 -16.63
N GLU A 159 8.50 7.79 -15.61
CA GLU A 159 7.44 8.71 -15.19
C GLU A 159 7.91 9.55 -14.02
N LEU A 160 7.55 10.84 -14.02
CA LEU A 160 7.86 11.74 -12.92
C LEU A 160 6.97 11.41 -11.72
N VAL A 161 7.58 11.25 -10.54
CA VAL A 161 6.85 11.04 -9.29
C VAL A 161 6.24 12.34 -8.75
N GLY A 162 6.75 13.51 -9.18
CA GLY A 162 6.35 14.80 -8.64
C GLY A 162 7.00 15.13 -7.29
N PHE A 163 8.21 14.62 -7.06
CA PHE A 163 9.01 14.88 -5.86
C PHE A 163 10.39 15.39 -6.25
N GLU A 164 10.76 16.55 -5.72
CA GLU A 164 12.09 17.14 -5.92
C GLU A 164 13.09 16.53 -4.94
N HIS A 165 14.22 16.05 -5.46
CA HIS A 165 15.28 15.42 -4.68
C HIS A 165 16.00 16.48 -3.82
N PRO A 166 15.92 16.41 -2.47
CA PRO A 166 16.41 17.46 -1.59
C PRO A 166 17.92 17.74 -1.68
N GLY A 167 18.71 16.77 -2.18
CA GLY A 167 20.16 16.91 -2.28
C GLY A 167 20.66 17.61 -3.54
N CYS A 168 19.91 17.57 -4.65
CA CYS A 168 20.39 18.12 -5.93
C CYS A 168 19.34 18.92 -6.74
N GLY A 169 18.09 19.01 -6.27
CA GLY A 169 17.00 19.70 -6.97
C GLY A 169 16.48 18.98 -8.22
N GLY A 170 17.02 17.80 -8.55
CA GLY A 170 16.51 16.97 -9.64
C GLY A 170 15.14 16.36 -9.30
N GLN A 171 14.39 15.93 -10.31
CA GLN A 171 13.11 15.26 -10.11
C GLN A 171 13.32 13.75 -9.91
N LEU A 172 12.49 13.14 -9.06
CA LEU A 172 12.43 11.69 -8.97
C LEU A 172 11.56 11.11 -10.08
N THR A 173 12.08 10.06 -10.72
CA THR A 173 11.35 9.24 -11.68
C THR A 173 11.16 7.83 -11.17
N ILE A 174 10.17 7.12 -11.70
CA ILE A 174 9.92 5.70 -11.46
C ILE A 174 9.83 4.96 -12.80
N THR A 175 10.46 3.79 -12.90
CA THR A 175 10.39 2.88 -14.06
C THR A 175 10.32 1.43 -13.64
N CYS A 176 9.71 0.59 -14.47
CA CYS A 176 9.87 -0.87 -14.39
C CYS A 176 10.79 -1.32 -15.53
N ASP A 177 12.08 -1.50 -15.26
CA ASP A 177 13.10 -1.82 -16.27
C ASP A 177 13.24 -3.34 -16.54
N GLY A 178 12.18 -4.10 -16.25
CA GLY A 178 12.17 -5.57 -16.35
C GLY A 178 12.99 -6.28 -15.28
N THR A 179 13.65 -5.57 -14.36
CA THR A 179 14.38 -6.18 -13.24
C THR A 179 13.43 -6.97 -12.36
N ARG A 180 13.85 -8.18 -11.98
CA ARG A 180 13.08 -9.05 -11.07
C ARG A 180 13.98 -9.56 -9.96
N LEU A 181 13.45 -9.57 -8.74
CA LEU A 181 14.17 -10.08 -7.58
C LEU A 181 13.56 -11.40 -7.12
N ASN A 182 14.42 -12.36 -6.74
CA ASN A 182 13.99 -13.54 -6.01
C ASN A 182 14.02 -13.21 -4.51
N VAL A 183 12.85 -12.92 -3.93
CA VAL A 183 12.73 -12.45 -2.55
C VAL A 183 11.88 -13.41 -1.73
N LEU A 184 12.28 -13.59 -0.47
CA LEU A 184 11.45 -14.17 0.57
C LEU A 184 10.77 -13.02 1.32
N LEU A 185 9.45 -12.95 1.23
CA LEU A 185 8.69 -11.94 1.96
C LEU A 185 8.68 -12.30 3.45
N THR A 186 9.11 -11.36 4.29
CA THR A 186 9.16 -11.53 5.75
C THR A 186 8.09 -10.69 6.41
N ASP A 187 7.53 -11.22 7.48
CA ASP A 187 6.69 -10.49 8.42
C ASP A 187 7.55 -9.64 9.34
N LYS A 188 7.16 -8.38 9.56
CA LYS A 188 7.81 -7.48 10.54
C LYS A 188 6.78 -6.88 11.48
N ALA A 189 7.07 -6.98 12.78
CA ALA A 189 6.23 -6.47 13.85
C ALA A 189 6.80 -5.16 14.39
N TYR A 190 5.92 -4.19 14.63
CA TYR A 190 6.28 -2.90 15.22
C TYR A 190 5.41 -2.65 16.45
N ASP A 191 5.92 -1.91 17.43
CA ASP A 191 5.09 -1.37 18.50
C ASP A 191 4.22 -0.21 17.97
N LEU A 192 3.31 0.31 18.81
CA LEU A 192 2.42 1.40 18.40
C LEU A 192 3.16 2.72 18.13
N GLU A 193 4.40 2.86 18.58
CA GLU A 193 5.27 4.01 18.32
C GLU A 193 6.16 3.81 17.07
N GLY A 194 5.98 2.69 16.35
CA GLY A 194 6.65 2.41 15.08
C GLY A 194 8.07 1.84 15.22
N SER A 195 8.45 1.35 16.40
CA SER A 195 9.75 0.69 16.62
C SER A 195 9.66 -0.81 16.32
N LEU A 196 10.67 -1.35 15.65
CA LEU A 196 10.71 -2.76 15.30
C LEU A 196 10.80 -3.64 16.56
N VAL A 197 9.91 -4.62 16.69
CA VAL A 197 9.93 -5.60 17.77
C VAL A 197 10.78 -6.79 17.32
N ALA A 198 11.88 -7.06 18.04
CA ALA A 198 12.92 -8.01 17.64
C ALA A 198 12.46 -9.49 17.55
N ASP A 199 11.31 -9.84 18.12
CA ASP A 199 10.93 -11.24 18.42
C ASP A 199 9.95 -11.91 17.43
N VAL A 200 9.96 -11.55 16.15
CA VAL A 200 9.25 -12.33 15.11
C VAL A 200 10.15 -12.70 13.94
N ALA A 201 11.39 -13.10 14.23
CA ALA A 201 12.18 -13.80 13.21
C ALA A 201 11.55 -15.19 12.98
N PRO A 202 11.23 -15.58 11.73
CA PRO A 202 10.97 -16.99 11.45
C PRO A 202 12.24 -17.75 11.82
N LYS A 203 12.10 -18.78 12.65
CA LYS A 203 13.17 -19.77 12.84
C LYS A 203 13.45 -20.38 11.46
N CYS A 204 14.55 -19.97 10.84
CA CYS A 204 15.11 -20.63 9.67
C CYS A 204 15.48 -22.07 10.00
#